data_AF-F2RJ41-F1
#
_entry.id   AF-F2RJ41-F1
#
_cell.length_a   1.000
_cell.length_b   1.000
_cell.length_c   1.000
_cell.angle_alpha   90.00
_cell.angle_beta   90.00
_cell.angle_gamma   90.00
#
_symmetry.space_group_name_H-M   'P 1'
#
loop_
_entity.id
_entity.type
_entity.pdbx_description
1 polymer ?
#
loop_
_entity_poly.entity_id
_entity_poly.type
_entity_poly.pdbx_seq_one_letter_code
_entity_poly.pdbx_strand_id
1 'polypeptide(L)'
;MSTVPKRFEILLVPAHVEDRGGAAVTDSAVRTAVVEATGRHGESGYPIYEGHGLRADIDPETRTVEALLVDGRELDYGLTALVRPVARG
;
A
#
# COMPACT_ATOMS: atom_id res chain seq x y z
N MET A 1 22.76 -7.33 -0.76
CA MET A 1 21.63 -7.28 -1.72
C MET A 1 20.41 -6.80 -0.95
N SER A 2 19.94 -5.57 -1.20
CA SER A 2 18.66 -5.14 -0.62
C SER A 2 17.56 -6.00 -1.24
N THR A 3 16.95 -6.87 -0.44
CA THR A 3 15.82 -7.66 -0.90
C THR A 3 14.59 -6.78 -0.81
N VAL A 4 14.34 -5.99 -1.86
CA VAL A 4 13.08 -5.27 -2.03
C VAL A 4 11.95 -6.29 -1.79
N PRO A 5 11.04 -6.04 -0.83
CA PRO A 5 9.93 -6.93 -0.55
C PRO A 5 9.19 -7.24 -1.84
N LYS A 6 8.89 -8.52 -2.06
CA LYS A 6 8.18 -8.92 -3.28
C LYS A 6 6.70 -8.57 -3.23
N ARG A 7 6.15 -8.47 -2.02
CA ARG A 7 4.72 -8.32 -1.79
C ARG A 7 4.45 -7.44 -0.56
N PHE A 8 3.42 -6.62 -0.67
CA PHE A 8 2.84 -5.87 0.42
C PHE A 8 1.34 -6.14 0.49
N GLU A 9 0.77 -6.02 1.67
CA GLU A 9 -0.68 -5.86 1.83
C GLU A 9 -0.96 -4.38 2.04
N ILE A 10 -1.81 -3.81 1.18
CA ILE A 10 -2.32 -2.45 1.30
C ILE A 10 -3.65 -2.48 2.05
N LEU A 11 -3.80 -1.60 3.02
CA LEU A 11 -5.04 -1.32 3.72
C LEU A 11 -5.48 0.10 3.36
N LEU A 12 -6.69 0.24 2.83
CA LEU A 12 -7.33 1.54 2.67
C LEU A 12 -8.18 1.79 3.92
N VAL A 13 -7.87 2.84 4.66
CA VAL A 13 -8.53 3.16 5.94
C VAL A 13 -8.99 4.63 5.92
N PRO A 14 -10.02 5.01 6.69
CA PRO A 14 -10.32 6.41 6.92
C PRO A 14 -9.12 7.15 7.54
N ALA A 15 -8.77 8.33 7.05
CA ALA A 15 -7.58 9.07 7.51
C ALA A 15 -7.59 9.31 9.04
N HIS A 16 -8.75 9.61 9.63
CA HIS A 16 -8.89 9.90 11.07
C HIS A 16 -8.66 8.68 12.00
N VAL A 17 -8.42 7.48 11.46
CA VAL A 17 -8.11 6.28 12.25
C VAL A 17 -6.67 5.83 12.13
N GLU A 18 -5.87 6.41 11.22
CA GLU A 18 -4.50 5.94 10.95
C GLU A 18 -3.60 5.98 12.19
N ASP A 19 -3.78 7.01 13.03
CA ASP A 19 -3.01 7.22 14.26
C ASP A 19 -3.42 6.29 15.42
N ARG A 20 -4.50 5.50 15.29
CA ARG A 20 -4.97 4.65 16.40
C ARG A 20 -4.14 3.38 16.60
N GLY A 21 -3.34 3.00 15.61
CA GLY A 21 -2.42 1.86 15.65
C GLY A 21 -3.06 0.45 15.74
N GLY A 22 -2.31 -0.56 15.32
CA GLY A 22 -2.59 -1.98 15.62
C GLY A 22 -3.87 -2.58 15.01
N ALA A 23 -4.54 -3.44 15.78
CA ALA A 23 -5.75 -4.16 15.35
C ALA A 23 -6.90 -3.20 14.97
N ALA A 24 -7.04 -2.08 15.69
CA ALA A 24 -8.08 -1.08 15.42
C ALA A 24 -7.99 -0.47 14.02
N VAL A 25 -6.77 -0.33 13.48
CA VAL A 25 -6.54 0.14 12.10
C VAL A 25 -6.92 -0.93 11.09
N THR A 26 -6.57 -2.20 11.35
CA THR A 26 -6.90 -3.31 10.45
C THR A 26 -8.42 -3.52 10.38
N ASP A 27 -9.10 -3.46 11.53
CA ASP A 27 -10.56 -3.61 11.63
C ASP A 27 -11.33 -2.45 10.97
N SER A 28 -10.66 -1.31 10.76
CA SER A 28 -11.24 -0.13 10.11
C SER A 28 -10.99 -0.07 8.59
N ALA A 29 -10.29 -1.06 8.02
CA ALA A 29 -10.00 -1.08 6.60
C ALA A 29 -11.27 -1.27 5.78
N VAL A 30 -11.53 -0.32 4.87
CA VAL A 30 -12.65 -0.41 3.92
C VAL A 30 -12.31 -1.30 2.72
N ARG A 31 -11.01 -1.50 2.45
CA ARG A 31 -10.48 -2.43 1.46
C ARG A 31 -9.10 -2.90 1.88
N THR A 32 -8.81 -4.16 1.60
CA THR A 32 -7.49 -4.75 1.78
C THR A 32 -7.13 -5.59 0.57
N ALA A 33 -5.88 -5.50 0.11
CA ALA A 33 -5.40 -6.32 -1.00
C ALA A 33 -3.89 -6.52 -0.95
N VAL A 34 -3.44 -7.67 -1.45
CA VAL A 34 -2.02 -7.95 -1.67
C VAL A 34 -1.58 -7.40 -3.03
N VAL A 35 -0.46 -6.72 -3.06
CA VAL A 35 0.17 -6.20 -4.28
C VAL A 35 1.57 -6.77 -4.43
N GLU A 36 2.00 -6.98 -5.68
CA GLU A 36 3.31 -7.55 -5.97
C GLU A 36 4.20 -6.58 -6.73
N ALA A 37 5.50 -6.62 -6.47
CA ALA A 37 6.47 -5.79 -7.15
C ALA A 37 6.48 -6.11 -8.64
N THR A 38 6.26 -5.09 -9.48
CA THR A 38 6.21 -5.25 -10.94
C THR A 38 7.59 -5.28 -11.60
N GLY A 39 8.65 -4.90 -10.86
CA GLY A 39 10.00 -4.70 -11.39
C GLY A 39 10.22 -3.33 -12.06
N ARG A 40 9.18 -2.49 -12.13
CA ARG A 40 9.25 -1.10 -12.63
C ARG A 40 9.32 -0.10 -11.47
N HIS A 41 9.69 1.13 -11.78
CA HIS A 41 9.63 2.28 -10.88
C HIS A 41 8.58 3.27 -11.39
N GLY A 42 7.93 3.98 -10.46
CA GLY A 42 6.96 5.01 -10.78
C GLY A 42 7.57 6.41 -10.76
N GLU A 43 6.75 7.41 -11.02
CA GLU A 43 7.17 8.82 -11.13
C GLU A 43 7.67 9.38 -9.79
N SER A 44 7.24 8.79 -8.66
CA SER A 44 7.79 9.11 -7.33
C SER A 44 9.25 8.67 -7.15
N GLY A 45 9.77 7.81 -8.05
CA GLY A 45 11.08 7.18 -7.94
C GLY A 45 11.07 5.86 -7.17
N TYR A 46 9.94 5.46 -6.57
CA TYR A 46 9.83 4.19 -5.84
C TYR A 46 9.34 3.03 -6.74
N PRO A 47 9.61 1.76 -6.35
CA PRO A 47 9.10 0.60 -7.08
C PRO A 47 7.57 0.55 -7.15
N ILE A 48 7.03 0.14 -8.31
CA ILE A 48 5.59 -0.03 -8.52
C ILE A 48 5.17 -1.42 -8.03
N TYR A 49 4.11 -1.45 -7.23
CA TYR A 49 3.39 -2.65 -6.82
C TYR A 49 1.98 -2.63 -7.38
N GLU A 50 1.53 -3.76 -7.93
CA GLU A 50 0.20 -3.89 -8.55
C GLU A 50 -0.48 -5.19 -8.08
N GLY A 51 -1.80 -5.14 -7.88
CA GLY A 51 -2.59 -6.30 -7.50
C GLY A 51 -4.04 -5.95 -7.12
N HIS A 52 -4.98 -6.79 -7.53
CA HIS A 52 -6.42 -6.65 -7.22
C HIS A 52 -6.96 -5.23 -7.46
N GLY A 53 -6.59 -4.59 -8.58
CA GLY A 53 -7.05 -3.24 -8.92
C GLY A 53 -6.33 -2.10 -8.19
N LEU A 54 -5.40 -2.40 -7.28
CA LEU A 54 -4.52 -1.40 -6.69
C LEU A 54 -3.22 -1.30 -7.47
N ARG A 55 -2.74 -0.06 -7.65
CA ARG A 55 -1.38 0.25 -8.11
C ARG A 55 -0.81 1.34 -7.21
N ALA A 56 0.37 1.11 -6.66
CA ALA A 56 1.04 2.10 -5.83
C ALA A 56 2.55 2.10 -6.06
N ASP A 57 3.15 3.27 -5.90
CA ASP A 57 4.58 3.38 -5.70
C ASP A 57 4.82 3.23 -4.19
N ILE A 58 5.71 2.33 -3.78
CA ILE A 58 5.94 2.06 -2.35
C ILE A 58 7.41 2.12 -2.04
N ASP A 59 7.81 2.97 -1.09
CA ASP A 59 9.14 2.94 -0.51
C ASP A 59 9.27 1.65 0.35
N PRO A 60 10.09 0.66 -0.07
CA PRO A 60 10.21 -0.59 0.66
C PRO A 60 10.91 -0.46 2.02
N GLU A 61 11.67 0.63 2.23
CA GLU A 61 12.39 0.88 3.48
C GLU A 61 11.48 1.52 4.52
N THR A 62 10.81 2.61 4.15
CA THR A 62 9.96 3.38 5.07
C THR A 62 8.50 2.95 5.08
N ARG A 63 8.06 2.18 4.06
CA ARG A 63 6.66 1.77 3.83
C ARG A 63 5.73 2.94 3.51
N THR A 64 6.30 4.06 3.06
CA THR A 64 5.52 5.18 2.51
C THR A 64 4.85 4.74 1.21
N VAL A 65 3.57 5.09 1.06
CA VAL A 65 2.78 4.86 -0.15
C VAL A 65 2.68 6.17 -0.91
N GLU A 66 3.04 6.15 -2.18
CA GLU A 66 2.96 7.27 -3.10
C GLU A 66 2.15 6.87 -4.34
N ALA A 67 1.56 7.88 -4.99
CA ALA A 67 0.87 7.72 -6.29
C ALA A 67 -0.12 6.53 -6.37
N LEU A 68 -0.90 6.30 -5.31
CA LEU A 68 -1.87 5.21 -5.25
C LEU A 68 -3.04 5.45 -6.23
N LEU A 69 -3.32 4.42 -7.03
CA LEU A 69 -4.53 4.30 -7.82
C LEU A 69 -5.39 3.12 -7.33
N VAL A 70 -6.69 3.36 -7.25
CA VAL A 70 -7.73 2.37 -6.98
C VAL A 70 -8.58 2.21 -8.24
N ASP A 71 -8.49 1.05 -8.86
CA ASP A 71 -9.17 0.70 -10.11
C ASP A 71 -8.93 1.74 -11.23
N GLY A 72 -7.69 2.26 -11.28
CA GLY A 72 -7.24 3.25 -12.25
C GLY A 72 -7.60 4.71 -11.94
N ARG A 73 -8.13 4.98 -10.74
CA ARG A 73 -8.51 6.33 -10.29
C ARG A 73 -7.77 6.73 -9.03
N GLU A 74 -7.64 8.03 -8.79
CA GLU A 74 -7.09 8.54 -7.53
C GLU A 74 -7.92 8.09 -6.34
N LEU A 75 -7.28 7.96 -5.18
CA LEU A 75 -7.93 7.58 -3.94
C LEU A 75 -8.97 8.64 -3.54
N ASP A 76 -10.15 8.19 -3.12
CA ASP A 76 -11.21 9.07 -2.62
C ASP A 76 -10.75 9.86 -1.39
N TYR A 77 -11.19 11.12 -1.31
CA TYR A 77 -10.91 11.98 -0.17
C TYR A 77 -11.34 11.37 1.17
N GLY A 78 -10.54 11.61 2.21
CA GLY A 78 -10.81 11.11 3.55
C GLY A 78 -10.34 9.67 3.79
N LEU A 79 -9.78 9.01 2.77
CA LEU A 79 -9.04 7.76 2.90
C LEU A 79 -7.54 8.00 2.88
N THR A 80 -6.80 7.08 3.50
CA THR A 80 -5.34 6.98 3.48
C THR A 80 -4.96 5.52 3.25
N ALA A 81 -3.72 5.28 2.84
CA ALA A 81 -3.20 3.95 2.55
C ALA A 81 -2.06 3.60 3.50
N LEU A 82 -2.16 2.42 4.11
CA LEU A 82 -1.11 1.85 4.94
C LEU A 82 -0.65 0.54 4.33
N VAL A 83 0.63 0.20 4.51
CA VAL A 83 1.18 -1.06 4.01
C VAL A 83 1.92 -1.84 5.07
N ARG A 84 1.78 -3.16 4.99
CA ARG A 84 2.56 -4.10 5.80
C ARG A 84 3.17 -5.19 4.93
N PRO A 85 4.39 -5.66 5.25
CA PRO A 85 4.96 -6.81 4.56
C PRO A 85 4.04 -8.03 4.71
N VAL A 86 3.81 -8.76 3.63
CA VAL A 86 3.19 -10.09 3.73
C VAL A 86 4.26 -11.05 4.25
N ALA A 87 3.99 -11.73 5.38
CA ALA A 87 4.89 -12.74 5.90
C ALA A 87 5.18 -13.79 4.81
N ARG A 88 6.44 -14.24 4.70
CA ARG A 88 6.77 -15.38 3.85
C ARG A 88 6.08 -16.60 4.46
N GLY A 89 4.99 -17.03 3.83
CA GLY A 89 4.45 -18.39 4.02
C GLY A 89 5.43 -19.43 3.50
#